data_AF-A0A2C5YGN7-F1
#
_entry.id   AF-A0A2C5YGN7-F1
#
_cell.length_a   1.000
_cell.length_b   1.000
_cell.length_c   1.000
_cell.angle_alpha   90.00
_cell.angle_beta   90.00
_cell.angle_gamma   90.00
#
_symmetry.space_group_name_H-M   'P 1'
#
loop_
_entity.id
_entity.type
_entity.pdbx_description
1 polymer ?
#
loop_
_entity_poly.entity_id
_entity_poly.type
_entity_poly.pdbx_seq_one_letter_code
_entity_poly.pdbx_strand_id
1 'polypeptide(L)' 'MSGGAARVKAHPFFRPVDWDDVINRRHQGPIIPPVRFPGDAQCFDTYPEDEADGPVEYTDDMVRQYDHYFDDF' A
#
# COMPACT_ATOMS: atom_id res chain seq x y z
N MET A 1 -0.27 -5.44 31.47
CA MET A 1 -0.84 -4.81 30.28
C MET A 1 0.31 -4.45 29.35
N SER A 2 0.48 -5.17 28.23
CA SER A 2 1.55 -4.86 27.28
C SER A 2 1.28 -3.49 26.66
N GLY A 3 2.28 -2.62 26.75
CA GLY A 3 2.21 -1.23 26.33
C GLY A 3 2.27 -1.05 24.82
N GLY A 4 1.31 -1.61 24.07
CA GLY A 4 1.21 -1.49 22.62
C GLY A 4 0.73 -0.11 22.16
N ALA A 5 -0.10 -0.06 21.10
CA ALA A 5 -0.61 1.18 20.52
C ALA A 5 -1.28 2.14 21.55
N ALA A 6 -1.78 1.63 22.68
CA ALA A 6 -2.31 2.45 23.77
C ALA A 6 -1.29 3.47 24.32
N ARG A 7 0.01 3.13 24.41
CA ARG A 7 1.05 4.07 24.88
C ARG A 7 1.33 5.17 23.87
N VAL A 8 1.26 4.85 22.57
CA VAL A 8 1.38 5.84 21.49
C VAL A 8 0.19 6.80 21.55
N LYS A 9 -1.03 6.28 21.63
CA LYS A 9 -2.26 7.07 21.70
C LYS A 9 -2.32 8.01 22.92
N ALA A 10 -1.78 7.57 24.05
CA ALA A 10 -1.73 8.35 25.29
C ALA A 10 -0.57 9.36 25.38
N HIS A 11 0.37 9.36 24.42
CA HIS A 11 1.54 10.23 24.48
C HIS A 11 1.14 11.70 24.27
N PRO A 12 1.70 12.66 25.03
CA PRO A 12 1.31 14.09 24.96
C PRO A 12 1.40 14.72 23.57
N PHE A 13 2.32 14.25 22.72
CA PHE A 13 2.42 14.67 21.31
C PHE A 13 1.11 14.50 20.55
N PHE A 14 0.37 13.41 20.80
CA PHE A 14 -0.89 13.11 20.12
C PHE A 14 -2.13 13.59 20.89
N ARG A 15 -1.98 14.41 21.94
CA ARG A 15 -3.11 14.94 22.72
C ARG A 15 -4.19 15.62 21.88
N PRO A 16 -3.88 16.34 20.78
CA PRO A 16 -4.91 16.94 19.93
C PRO A 16 -5.64 15.95 19.01
N VAL A 17 -5.18 14.69 18.93
CA VAL A 17 -5.75 13.69 18.02
C VAL A 17 -6.95 13.03 18.69
N ASP A 18 -8.12 13.17 18.08
CA ASP A 18 -9.27 12.31 18.36
C ASP A 18 -9.15 11.01 17.54
N TRP A 19 -8.82 9.92 18.22
CA TRP A 19 -8.62 8.62 17.57
C TRP A 19 -9.92 7.99 17.07
N ASP A 20 -11.07 8.35 17.64
CA ASP A 20 -12.38 7.88 17.17
C ASP A 20 -12.76 8.60 15.87
N ASP A 21 -12.40 9.87 15.72
CA ASP A 21 -12.59 10.59 14.46
C ASP A 21 -11.70 10.04 13.33
N VAL A 22 -10.45 9.69 13.66
CA VAL A 22 -9.50 9.12 12.70
C VAL A 22 -9.97 7.77 12.17
N ILE A 23 -10.39 6.84 13.04
CA ILE A 23 -10.82 5.50 12.60
C ILE A 23 -12.11 5.56 11.77
N ASN A 24 -12.99 6.51 12.09
CA ASN A 24 -14.23 6.73 11.36
C ASN A 24 -14.08 7.66 10.14
N ARG A 25 -12.86 8.11 9.83
CA ARG A 25 -12.54 8.99 8.69
C ARG A 25 -13.43 10.23 8.64
N ARG A 26 -13.72 10.83 9.80
CA ARG A 26 -14.68 11.95 9.91
C ARG A 26 -14.14 13.26 9.34
N HIS A 27 -12.82 13.43 9.36
CA HIS A 27 -12.15 14.61 8.82
C HIS A 27 -11.39 14.27 7.54
N GLN A 28 -11.27 15.26 6.66
CA GLN A 28 -10.42 15.18 5.50
C GLN A 28 -8.94 15.15 5.89
N GLY A 29 -8.14 14.42 5.11
CA GLY A 29 -6.69 14.43 5.27
C GLY A 29 -6.11 15.81 4.98
N PRO A 30 -4.92 16.14 5.52
CA PRO A 30 -4.29 17.45 5.33
C PRO A 30 -3.88 17.72 3.86
N ILE A 31 -3.69 16.65 3.07
CA ILE A 31 -3.39 16.72 1.65
C ILE A 31 -4.47 15.93 0.92
N ILE A 32 -5.20 16.63 0.05
CA ILE A 32 -6.17 16.00 -0.85
C ILE A 32 -5.46 15.72 -2.16
N PRO A 33 -5.31 14.44 -2.58
CA PRO A 33 -4.68 14.12 -3.85
C PRO A 33 -5.53 14.69 -5.00
N PRO A 34 -4.94 15.38 -5.98
CA PRO A 34 -5.67 16.07 -7.04
C PRO A 34 -6.12 15.14 -8.18
N VAL A 35 -6.76 14.01 -7.85
CA VAL A 35 -7.18 12.96 -8.80
C VAL A 35 -8.14 13.51 -9.86
N ARG A 36 -7.78 13.35 -11.14
CA ARG A 36 -8.51 13.95 -12.28
C ARG A 36 -9.43 12.97 -13.02
N PHE A 37 -9.09 11.69 -13.05
CA PHE A 37 -9.84 10.65 -13.77
C PHE A 37 -9.57 9.25 -13.19
N PRO A 38 -10.43 8.25 -13.46
CA PRO A 38 -10.16 6.86 -13.10
C PRO A 38 -8.88 6.35 -13.77
N GLY A 39 -7.89 5.93 -12.99
CA GLY A 39 -6.56 5.52 -13.49
C GLY A 39 -5.50 6.61 -13.45
N ASP A 40 -5.78 7.77 -12.86
CA ASP A 40 -4.77 8.81 -12.64
C ASP A 40 -3.66 8.35 -11.67
N ALA A 41 -2.44 8.28 -12.18
CA ALA A 41 -1.25 7.84 -11.46
C ALA A 41 -0.29 8.99 -11.10
N GLN A 42 -0.74 10.25 -11.11
CA GLN A 42 0.16 11.41 -10.88
C GLN A 42 0.83 11.45 -9.50
N CYS A 43 0.32 10.71 -8.52
CA CYS A 43 0.91 10.58 -7.18
C CYS A 43 1.89 9.39 -7.07
N PHE A 44 2.24 8.77 -8.20
CA PHE A 44 3.22 7.69 -8.31
C PHE A 44 4.38 8.13 -9.20
N ASP A 45 5.56 7.58 -8.93
CA ASP A 45 6.73 7.81 -9.77
C ASP A 45 6.64 6.99 -11.07
N THR A 46 7.21 7.52 -12.15
CA THR A 46 7.41 6.77 -13.39
C THR A 46 8.72 6.00 -13.27
N TYR A 47 8.63 4.68 -13.28
CA TYR A 47 9.79 3.82 -13.40
C TYR A 47 10.13 3.60 -14.88
N PRO A 48 11.41 3.59 -15.27
CA PRO A 48 11.78 3.16 -16.61
C PRO A 48 11.33 1.71 -16.81
N GLU A 49 10.96 1.37 -18.04
CA GLU A 49 10.84 -0.03 -18.42
C GLU A 49 12.25 -0.63 -18.35
N ASP A 50 12.39 -1.81 -17.74
CA ASP A 50 13.67 -2.51 -17.72
C ASP A 50 14.13 -2.76 -19.17
N GLU A 51 15.37 -2.38 -19.52
CA GLU A 51 16.02 -2.76 -20.79
C GLU A 51 16.37 -4.26 -20.84
N ALA A 52 15.84 -5.07 -19.91
CA ALA A 52 16.06 -6.51 -19.89
C ALA A 52 15.59 -7.13 -21.20
N ASP A 53 16.33 -8.14 -21.67
CA ASP A 53 16.14 -8.87 -22.94
C ASP A 53 14.73 -9.48 -23.08
N GLY A 54 13.72 -8.65 -23.34
CA GLY A 54 12.33 -9.07 -23.50
C GLY A 54 11.78 -9.94 -22.35
N PRO A 55 10.55 -10.42 -22.48
CA PRO A 55 10.02 -11.43 -21.57
C PRO A 55 10.82 -12.73 -21.76
N VAL A 56 11.42 -13.22 -20.67
CA VAL A 56 11.91 -14.60 -20.61
C VAL A 56 10.71 -15.53 -20.77
N GLU A 57 10.79 -16.47 -21.72
CA GLU A 57 9.71 -17.42 -21.96
C GLU A 57 9.46 -18.25 -20.70
N TYR A 58 8.21 -18.27 -20.23
CA TYR A 58 7.80 -19.08 -19.09
C TYR A 58 7.67 -20.54 -19.54
N THR A 59 8.70 -21.36 -19.22
CA THR A 59 8.82 -22.73 -19.74
C THR A 59 7.97 -23.74 -18.96
N ASP A 60 7.74 -24.92 -19.55
CA ASP A 60 7.04 -26.05 -18.91
C ASP A 60 7.66 -26.47 -17.57
N ASP A 61 8.99 -26.34 -17.42
CA ASP A 61 9.65 -26.66 -16.16
C ASP A 61 9.35 -25.60 -15.08
N MET A 62 9.23 -24.33 -15.47
CA MET A 62 8.81 -23.25 -14.57
C MET A 62 7.36 -23.43 -14.13
N VAL A 63 6.45 -23.81 -15.05
CA VAL A 63 5.05 -24.16 -14.74
C VAL A 63 4.98 -25.20 -13.62
N ARG A 64 5.69 -26.33 -13.80
CA ARG A 64 5.71 -27.42 -12.80
C ARG A 64 6.29 -26.96 -11.47
N GLN A 65 7.28 -26.08 -11.51
CA GLN A 65 7.98 -25.62 -10.32
C GLN A 65 7.20 -24.56 -9.54
N TYR A 66 6.51 -23.63 -10.20
CA TYR A 66 6.01 -22.43 -9.54
C TYR A 66 4.48 -22.30 -9.48
N ASP A 67 3.72 -22.91 -10.39
CA ASP A 67 2.27 -22.66 -10.47
C ASP A 67 1.55 -23.04 -9.17
N HIS A 68 1.98 -24.11 -8.50
CA HIS A 68 1.36 -24.58 -7.25
C HIS A 68 1.47 -23.57 -6.08
N TYR A 69 2.37 -22.58 -6.15
CA TYR A 69 2.43 -21.51 -5.13
C TYR A 69 1.26 -20.53 -5.24
N PHE A 70 0.49 -20.59 -6.35
CA PHE A 70 -0.60 -19.67 -6.65
C PHE A 70 -1.97 -20.36 -6.74
N ASP A 71 -2.08 -21.63 -6.33
CA ASP A 71 -3.32 -22.41 -6.44
C ASP A 71 -4.52 -21.74 -5.74
N ASP A 72 -4.27 -20.93 -4.70
CA ASP A 72 -5.29 -20.22 -3.91
C ASP A 72 -5.15 -18.68 -3.96
N PHE A 73 -4.50 -18.13 -5.00
CA PHE A 73 -4.30 -16.67 -5.14
C PHE A 73 -5.59 -15.90 -5.52
#